data_AF-A0AAZ1Y5P7-F1
#
_entry.id   AF-A0AAZ1Y5P7-F1
#
_cell.length_a   1.000
_cell.length_b   1.000
_cell.length_c   1.000
_cell.angle_alpha   90.00
_cell.angle_beta   90.00
_cell.angle_gamma   90.00
#
_symmetry.space_group_name_H-M   'P 1'
#
loop_
_entity.id
_entity.type
_entity.pdbx_description
1 polymer ?
#
loop_
_entity_poly.entity_id
_entity_poly.type
_entity_poly.pdbx_seq_one_letter_code
_entity_poly.pdbx_strand_id
1 'polypeptide(L)'
;MESAWWPLPPWRIFFSGSFAAIFWLKKRGLMPGLTFSNELISRDEGLHCDFACLMFKHLVNKPPKETVISIIKNAVEIEQEFLTDALPVKLIGMNCDMMKQYIEFVADRLLLELGFSKVTPHTSHVIM
;
A
#
# COMPACT_ATOMS: atom_id res chain seq x y z
N MET A 1 20.23 -15.54 14.10
CA MET A 1 18.81 -15.89 13.86
C MET A 1 17.97 -14.63 13.62
N GLU A 2 18.51 -13.62 12.95
CA GLU A 2 17.81 -12.38 12.60
C GLU A 2 18.14 -12.09 11.13
N SER A 3 17.24 -12.45 10.20
CA SER A 3 17.35 -12.00 8.79
C SER A 3 16.14 -12.33 7.89
N ALA A 4 15.08 -12.97 8.39
CA ALA A 4 13.95 -13.39 7.53
C ALA A 4 12.89 -12.30 7.26
N TRP A 5 13.04 -11.10 7.82
CA TRP A 5 12.05 -10.01 7.72
C TRP A 5 12.21 -9.14 6.48
N TRP A 6 13.41 -9.10 5.89
CA TRP A 6 13.76 -8.18 4.81
C TRP A 6 12.93 -8.33 3.52
N PRO A 7 12.45 -9.53 3.09
CA PRO A 7 11.75 -9.64 1.81
C PRO A 7 10.26 -9.26 1.86
N LEU A 8 9.71 -8.89 3.02
CA LEU A 8 8.34 -8.36 3.08
C LEU A 8 8.35 -6.89 2.66
N PRO A 9 7.45 -6.43 1.75
CA PRO A 9 7.43 -5.05 1.29
C PRO A 9 6.33 -4.19 1.93
N PRO A 10 6.34 -3.92 3.26
CA PRO A 10 5.32 -3.07 3.89
C PRO A 10 5.38 -1.62 3.39
N TRP A 11 6.51 -1.18 2.81
CA TRP A 11 6.64 0.12 2.18
C TRP A 11 5.63 0.36 1.06
N ARG A 12 5.16 -0.71 0.38
CA ARG A 12 4.09 -0.60 -0.61
C ARG A 12 2.79 -0.08 0.01
N ILE A 13 2.56 -0.33 1.31
CA ILE A 13 1.38 0.13 2.06
C ILE A 13 1.60 1.57 2.56
N PHE A 14 2.75 1.86 3.20
CA PHE A 14 3.09 3.15 3.82
C PHE A 14 3.13 4.39 2.90
N PHE A 15 3.09 4.22 1.57
CA PHE A 15 3.00 5.35 0.64
C PHE A 15 1.85 5.22 -0.34
N SER A 16 1.05 4.16 -0.22
CA SER A 16 -0.02 3.88 -1.17
C SER A 16 -1.05 5.01 -1.19
N GLY A 17 -1.44 5.52 -0.02
CA GLY A 17 -2.46 6.56 0.03
C GLY A 17 -1.89 7.94 -0.30
N SER A 18 -0.61 8.20 -0.04
CA SER A 18 0.08 9.40 -0.54
C SER A 18 0.14 9.45 -2.08
N PHE A 19 0.46 8.33 -2.73
CA PHE A 19 0.42 8.24 -4.19
C PHE A 19 -0.99 8.50 -4.74
N ALA A 20 -2.01 7.91 -4.10
CA ALA A 20 -3.41 8.10 -4.49
C ALA A 20 -3.88 9.56 -4.29
N ALA A 21 -3.44 10.21 -3.21
CA ALA A 21 -3.71 11.62 -2.94
C ALA A 21 -3.09 12.55 -4.01
N ILE A 22 -1.89 12.25 -4.51
CA ILE A 22 -1.28 13.02 -5.59
C ILE A 22 -1.97 12.74 -6.93
N PHE A 23 -2.39 11.50 -7.19
CA PHE A 23 -3.21 11.18 -8.37
C PHE A 23 -4.56 11.90 -8.36
N TRP A 24 -5.15 12.14 -7.19
CA TRP A 24 -6.35 12.97 -7.07
C TRP A 24 -6.11 14.41 -7.55
N LEU A 25 -4.92 14.98 -7.30
CA LEU A 25 -4.55 16.30 -7.82
C LEU A 25 -4.38 16.29 -9.34
N LYS A 26 -3.86 15.18 -9.91
CA LYS A 26 -3.82 14.97 -11.37
C LYS A 26 -5.21 15.00 -11.99
N LYS A 27 -6.19 14.34 -11.37
CA LYS A 27 -7.60 14.33 -11.83
C LYS A 27 -8.20 15.73 -11.90
N ARG A 28 -7.70 16.65 -11.06
CA ARG A 28 -8.08 18.06 -11.03
C ARG A 28 -7.24 18.95 -11.97
N GLY A 29 -6.26 18.39 -12.68
CA GLY A 29 -5.37 19.13 -13.58
C GLY A 29 -4.37 20.03 -12.84
N LEU A 30 -4.05 19.72 -11.58
CA LEU A 30 -3.16 20.54 -10.75
C LEU A 30 -1.74 19.95 -10.71
N MET A 31 -0.74 20.84 -10.61
CA MET A 31 0.68 20.50 -10.39
C MET A 31 1.22 19.41 -11.35
N PRO A 32 1.31 19.68 -12.66
CA PRO A 32 1.70 18.70 -13.67
C PRO A 32 3.09 18.10 -13.43
N GLY A 33 4.06 18.89 -12.95
CA GLY A 33 5.40 18.38 -12.62
C GLY A 33 5.40 17.40 -11.45
N LEU A 34 4.62 17.68 -10.40
CA LEU A 34 4.48 16.79 -9.25
C LEU A 34 3.79 15.47 -9.63
N THR A 35 2.69 15.56 -10.36
CA THR A 35 1.89 14.39 -10.75
C THR A 35 2.62 13.49 -11.74
N PHE A 36 3.38 14.08 -12.68
CA PHE A 36 4.26 13.33 -13.57
C PHE A 36 5.37 12.59 -12.81
N SER A 37 6.07 13.27 -11.90
CA SER A 37 7.09 12.61 -11.06
C SER A 37 6.48 11.51 -10.19
N ASN A 38 5.28 11.72 -9.66
CA ASN A 38 4.55 10.73 -8.87
C ASN A 38 4.21 9.46 -9.66
N GLU A 39 3.87 9.58 -10.95
CA GLU A 39 3.65 8.42 -11.83
C GLU A 39 4.91 7.60 -12.01
N LEU A 40 6.05 8.25 -12.22
CA LEU A 40 7.32 7.56 -12.39
C LEU A 40 7.73 6.84 -11.09
N ILE A 41 7.62 7.52 -9.95
CA ILE A 41 7.97 6.94 -8.65
C ILE A 41 7.03 5.79 -8.28
N SER A 42 5.71 5.97 -8.43
CA SER A 42 4.74 4.91 -8.10
C SER A 42 4.88 3.67 -8.98
N ARG A 43 5.28 3.85 -10.25
CA ARG A 43 5.65 2.74 -11.14
C ARG A 43 6.88 1.98 -10.61
N ASP A 44 7.92 2.71 -10.24
CA ASP A 44 9.17 2.11 -9.76
C ASP A 44 8.96 1.38 -8.43
N GLU A 45 8.14 1.93 -7.52
CA GLU A 45 7.71 1.26 -6.29
C GLU A 45 6.85 -0.01 -6.55
N GLY A 46 6.07 0.00 -7.64
CA GLY A 46 5.41 -1.21 -8.12
C GLY A 46 6.39 -2.33 -8.44
N LEU A 47 7.46 -2.00 -9.19
CA LEU A 47 8.50 -2.95 -9.56
C LEU A 47 9.30 -3.45 -8.34
N HIS A 48 9.61 -2.57 -7.39
CA HIS A 48 10.27 -2.95 -6.13
C HIS A 48 9.42 -3.95 -5.33
N CYS A 49 8.11 -3.71 -5.25
CA CYS A 49 7.18 -4.61 -4.58
C CYS A 49 7.09 -5.98 -5.27
N ASP A 50 6.99 -6.00 -6.61
CA ASP A 50 6.94 -7.25 -7.38
C ASP A 50 8.23 -8.07 -7.17
N PHE A 51 9.38 -7.39 -7.17
CA PHE A 51 10.67 -8.01 -6.90
C PHE A 51 10.75 -8.59 -5.48
N ALA A 52 10.31 -7.85 -4.46
CA ALA A 52 10.27 -8.34 -3.08
C ALA A 52 9.36 -9.58 -2.95
N CYS A 53 8.18 -9.57 -3.60
CA CYS A 53 7.28 -10.72 -3.64
C CYS A 53 7.93 -11.93 -4.33
N LEU A 54 8.69 -11.71 -5.40
CA LEU A 54 9.44 -12.76 -6.08
C LEU A 54 10.52 -13.36 -5.15
N MET A 55 11.30 -12.51 -4.47
CA MET A 55 12.29 -12.96 -3.49
C MET A 55 11.66 -13.75 -2.35
N PHE A 56 10.49 -13.30 -1.85
CA PHE A 56 9.73 -14.01 -0.83
C PHE A 56 9.27 -15.40 -1.29
N LYS A 57 8.90 -15.57 -2.56
CA LYS A 57 8.51 -16.88 -3.13
C LYS A 57 9.66 -17.89 -3.09
N HIS A 58 10.88 -17.44 -3.35
CA HIS A 58 12.11 -18.26 -3.35
C HIS A 58 12.71 -18.48 -1.95
N LEU A 59 12.17 -17.86 -0.90
CA LEU A 59 12.64 -18.05 0.46
C LEU A 59 12.32 -19.47 0.95
N VAL A 60 13.34 -20.21 1.38
CA VAL A 60 13.18 -21.58 1.90
C VAL A 60 12.48 -21.58 3.26
N ASN A 61 12.96 -20.73 4.18
CA ASN A 61 12.42 -20.60 5.53
C ASN A 61 11.49 -19.39 5.59
N LYS A 62 10.21 -19.59 5.28
CA LYS A 62 9.20 -18.53 5.31
C LYS A 62 8.76 -18.27 6.76
N PRO A 63 8.51 -17.00 7.13
CA PRO A 63 7.90 -16.70 8.42
C PRO A 63 6.48 -17.29 8.52
N PRO A 64 5.95 -17.50 9.73
CA PRO A 64 4.58 -17.92 9.93
C PRO A 64 3.58 -16.96 9.29
N LYS A 65 2.45 -17.49 8.83
CA LYS A 65 1.38 -16.70 8.19
C LYS A 65 0.89 -15.57 9.11
N GLU A 66 0.74 -15.87 10.39
CA GLU A 66 0.24 -14.97 11.43
C GLU A 66 1.16 -13.76 11.57
N THR A 67 2.46 -14.00 11.47
CA THR A 67 3.49 -12.97 11.52
C THR A 67 3.42 -12.03 10.32
N VAL A 68 3.28 -12.56 9.10
CA VAL A 68 3.14 -11.74 7.88
C VAL A 68 1.86 -10.90 7.93
N ILE A 69 0.74 -11.52 8.31
CA ILE A 69 -0.54 -10.83 8.45
C ILE A 69 -0.45 -9.72 9.50
N SER A 70 0.20 -9.97 10.64
CA SER A 70 0.40 -8.98 11.70
C SER A 70 1.18 -7.76 11.18
N ILE A 71 2.29 -7.98 10.47
CA ILE A 71 3.09 -6.89 9.88
C ILE A 71 2.25 -6.05 8.91
N ILE A 72 1.49 -6.70 8.02
CA ILE A 72 0.67 -6.01 7.03
C ILE A 72 -0.46 -5.23 7.70
N LYS A 73 -1.13 -5.80 8.72
CA LYS A 73 -2.16 -5.10 9.49
C LYS A 73 -1.61 -3.86 10.19
N ASN A 74 -0.47 -3.99 10.87
CA ASN A 74 0.17 -2.84 11.52
C ASN A 74 0.52 -1.75 10.51
N ALA A 75 1.00 -2.12 9.31
CA ALA A 75 1.29 -1.16 8.26
C ALA A 75 0.03 -0.44 7.75
N VAL A 76 -1.08 -1.15 7.61
CA VAL A 76 -2.39 -0.57 7.24
C VAL A 76 -2.88 0.41 8.30
N GLU A 77 -2.81 0.04 9.58
CA GLU A 77 -3.26 0.89 10.68
C GLU A 77 -2.48 2.21 10.71
N ILE A 78 -1.15 2.15 10.59
CA ILE A 78 -0.28 3.34 10.56
C ILE A 78 -0.62 4.23 9.36
N GLU A 79 -0.79 3.67 8.15
CA GLU A 79 -1.11 4.45 6.95
C GLU A 79 -2.51 5.08 7.02
N GLN A 80 -3.49 4.35 7.58
CA GLN A 80 -4.83 4.89 7.80
C GLN A 80 -4.81 6.04 8.82
N GLU A 81 -4.07 5.91 9.92
CA GLU A 81 -3.90 6.97 10.91
C GLU A 81 -3.24 8.20 10.28
N PHE A 82 -2.18 7.99 9.51
CA PHE A 82 -1.47 9.08 8.84
C PHE A 82 -2.38 9.90 7.91
N LEU A 83 -3.22 9.25 7.11
CA LEU A 83 -4.06 9.92 6.10
C LEU A 83 -5.44 10.35 6.59
N THR A 84 -5.83 9.97 7.81
CA THR A 84 -7.11 10.36 8.40
C THR A 84 -7.00 11.29 9.59
N ASP A 85 -5.89 11.24 10.34
CA ASP A 85 -5.64 12.09 11.50
C ASP A 85 -4.48 13.07 11.27
N ALA A 86 -3.27 12.58 10.98
CA ALA A 86 -2.08 13.43 10.89
C ALA A 86 -2.10 14.39 9.68
N LEU A 87 -2.40 13.87 8.48
CA LEU A 87 -2.59 14.64 7.25
C LEU A 87 -3.89 14.20 6.57
N PRO A 88 -5.05 14.69 7.05
CA PRO A 88 -6.34 14.25 6.55
C PRO A 88 -6.50 14.53 5.06
N VAL A 89 -6.76 13.49 4.26
CA VAL A 89 -7.01 13.63 2.80
C VAL A 89 -8.26 14.47 2.49
N LYS A 90 -9.11 14.71 3.49
CA LYS A 90 -10.21 15.68 3.45
C LYS A 90 -9.72 17.10 3.11
N LEU A 91 -8.49 17.46 3.46
CA LEU A 91 -7.89 18.77 3.15
C LEU A 91 -7.79 19.03 1.64
N ILE A 92 -7.62 17.97 0.84
CA ILE A 92 -7.55 18.05 -0.64
C ILE A 92 -8.87 17.66 -1.31
N GLY A 93 -9.94 17.49 -0.52
CA GLY A 93 -11.28 17.18 -0.99
C GLY A 93 -11.57 15.70 -1.26
N MET A 94 -10.77 14.79 -0.69
CA MET A 94 -11.01 13.34 -0.79
C MET A 94 -11.81 12.82 0.42
N ASN A 95 -12.46 11.67 0.24
CA ASN A 95 -13.19 11.00 1.31
C ASN A 95 -12.24 10.08 2.11
N CYS A 96 -12.16 10.29 3.43
CA CYS A 96 -11.29 9.51 4.32
C CYS A 96 -11.69 8.02 4.38
N ASP A 97 -12.98 7.68 4.36
CA ASP A 97 -13.46 6.31 4.40
C ASP A 97 -13.08 5.56 3.11
N MET A 98 -13.17 6.23 1.96
CA MET A 98 -12.70 5.68 0.69
C MET A 98 -11.18 5.49 0.67
N MET A 99 -10.42 6.39 1.31
CA MET A 99 -8.97 6.23 1.46
C MET A 99 -8.63 5.00 2.33
N LYS A 100 -9.33 4.80 3.44
CA LYS A 100 -9.16 3.60 4.28
C LYS A 100 -9.42 2.31 3.50
N GLN A 101 -10.53 2.26 2.76
CA GLN A 101 -10.85 1.13 1.90
C GLN A 101 -9.78 0.89 0.83
N TYR A 102 -9.23 1.95 0.23
CA TYR A 102 -8.15 1.78 -0.74
C TYR A 102 -6.87 1.22 -0.13
N ILE A 103 -6.47 1.67 1.06
CA ILE A 103 -5.29 1.13 1.76
C ILE A 103 -5.49 -0.36 2.04
N GLU A 104 -6.69 -0.74 2.49
CA GLU A 104 -7.06 -2.15 2.69
C GLU A 104 -7.01 -2.95 1.39
N PHE A 105 -7.47 -2.38 0.28
CA PHE A 105 -7.39 -3.02 -1.03
C PHE A 105 -5.95 -3.29 -1.47
N VAL A 106 -5.04 -2.32 -1.26
CA VAL A 106 -3.62 -2.47 -1.58
C VAL A 106 -2.98 -3.55 -0.71
N ALA A 107 -3.30 -3.58 0.58
CA ALA A 107 -2.80 -4.59 1.50
C ALA A 107 -3.28 -6.01 1.15
N ASP A 108 -4.55 -6.17 0.80
CA ASP A 108 -5.10 -7.45 0.35
C ASP A 108 -4.46 -7.91 -0.96
N ARG A 109 -4.19 -6.99 -1.88
CA ARG A 109 -3.46 -7.32 -3.12
C ARG A 109 -2.06 -7.83 -2.83
N LEU A 110 -1.34 -7.19 -1.92
CA LEU A 110 -0.01 -7.62 -1.50
C LEU A 110 -0.06 -9.00 -0.84
N LEU A 111 -1.04 -9.25 0.04
CA LEU A 111 -1.24 -10.57 0.65
C LEU A 111 -1.44 -11.66 -0.40
N LEU A 112 -2.25 -11.41 -1.42
CA LEU A 112 -2.47 -12.35 -2.53
C LEU A 112 -1.18 -12.63 -3.32
N GLU A 113 -0.37 -11.60 -3.59
CA GLU A 113 0.91 -11.75 -4.31
C GLU A 113 1.94 -12.57 -3.53
N LEU A 114 1.92 -12.43 -2.20
CA LEU A 114 2.72 -13.23 -1.26
C LEU A 114 2.18 -14.65 -1.08
N GLY A 115 1.01 -14.97 -1.65
CA GLY A 115 0.38 -16.30 -1.61
C GLY A 115 -0.53 -16.55 -0.40
N PHE A 116 -0.96 -15.50 0.29
CA PHE A 116 -1.88 -15.58 1.42
C PHE A 116 -3.30 -15.20 1.02
N SER A 117 -4.28 -15.58 1.85
CA SER A 117 -5.68 -15.19 1.68
C SER A 117 -5.90 -13.73 2.10
N LYS A 118 -6.87 -13.08 1.46
CA LYS A 118 -7.36 -11.76 1.88
C LYS A 118 -7.78 -11.76 3.34
N VAL A 119 -7.57 -10.62 4.00
CA VAL A 119 -8.00 -10.39 5.37
C VAL A 119 -9.31 -9.62 5.39
N THR A 120 -9.54 -8.73 4.42
CA THR A 120 -10.76 -7.91 4.33
C THR A 120 -11.70 -8.43 3.22
N PRO A 121 -12.94 -8.84 3.55
CA PRO A 121 -13.83 -9.48 2.58
C PRO A 121 -14.48 -8.54 1.54
N HIS A 122 -14.42 -7.21 1.71
CA HIS A 122 -15.32 -6.26 1.00
C HIS A 122 -14.66 -5.30 0.02
N THR A 123 -13.37 -5.40 -0.23
CA THR A 123 -12.65 -4.38 -1.01
C THR A 123 -12.66 -4.70 -2.51
N SER A 124 -13.72 -4.23 -3.19
CA SER A 124 -13.78 -4.13 -4.65
C SER A 124 -13.00 -2.90 -5.12
N HIS A 125 -12.50 -2.88 -6.36
CA HIS A 125 -11.71 -1.77 -6.93
C HIS A 125 -12.26 -0.39 -6.53
N VAL A 126 -11.58 0.29 -5.60
CA VAL A 126 -11.99 1.62 -5.13
C VAL A 126 -11.47 2.63 -6.15
N ILE A 127 -12.37 3.22 -6.94
CA ILE A 127 -12.03 4.36 -7.79
C ILE A 127 -12.14 5.60 -6.93
N MET A 128 -11.00 6.24 -6.64
CA MET A 128 -10.96 7.60 -6.09
C MET A 128 -11.28 8.64 -7.17
#